data_AF-A0A151SIJ6-F1
#
_entry.id   AF-A0A151SIJ6-F1
#
_cell.length_a   1.000
_cell.length_b   1.000
_cell.length_c   1.000
_cell.angle_alpha   90.00
_cell.angle_beta   90.00
_cell.angle_gamma   90.00
#
_symmetry.space_group_name_H-M   'P 1'
#
loop_
_entity.id
_entity.type
_entity.pdbx_description
1 polymer ?
#
loop_
_entity_poly.entity_id
_entity_poly.type
_entity_poly.pdbx_seq_one_letter_code
_entity_poly.pdbx_strand_id
1 'polypeptide(L)' 'MNRIFRPFLDKFVVVFIDDILVYSGSTEEHREHLRIVFQVLKEKQLFTKLSKCEFWLSEVKFLGHVISA' A
#
# COMPACT_ATOMS: atom_id res chain seq x y z
N MET A 1 5.13 5.69 9.45
CA MET A 1 5.63 5.22 8.14
C MET A 1 6.00 6.32 7.12
N ASN A 2 5.46 7.54 7.17
CA ASN A 2 5.50 8.50 6.05
C ASN A 2 6.89 8.84 5.50
N ARG A 3 7.94 8.96 6.32
CA ARG A 3 9.30 9.29 5.84
C ARG A 3 9.92 8.19 4.96
N ILE A 4 9.52 6.94 5.17
CA ILE A 4 10.05 5.76 4.47
C ILE A 4 9.45 5.67 3.07
N PHE A 5 8.15 5.98 2.93
CA PHE A 5 7.44 5.95 1.66
C PHE A 5 7.44 7.28 0.91
N ARG A 6 8.12 8.33 1.41
CA ARG A 6 8.19 9.67 0.78
C ARG A 6 8.38 9.65 -0.75
N PRO A 7 9.24 8.81 -1.33
CA PRO A 7 9.42 8.78 -2.79
C PRO A 7 8.18 8.30 -3.58
N PHE A 8 7.26 7.60 -2.91
CA PHE A 8 6.10 6.89 -3.46
C PHE A 8 4.76 7.48 -2.99
N LEU A 9 4.78 8.35 -1.97
CA LEU A 9 3.60 9.07 -1.50
C LEU A 9 2.95 9.85 -2.64
N ASP A 10 1.63 9.80 -2.70
CA ASP A 10 0.76 10.46 -3.69
C ASP A 10 0.99 10.03 -5.15
N LYS A 11 1.85 9.02 -5.39
CA LYS A 11 2.03 8.38 -6.70
C LYS A 11 1.23 7.10 -6.80
N PHE A 12 1.51 6.16 -5.88
CA PHE A 12 0.84 4.87 -5.80
C PHE A 12 0.67 4.35 -4.37
N VAL A 13 1.10 5.15 -3.37
CA VAL A 13 1.00 4.82 -1.95
C VAL A 13 0.34 5.97 -1.18
N VAL A 14 -0.68 5.66 -0.38
CA VAL A 14 -1.16 6.53 0.69
C VAL A 14 -0.83 5.86 2.02
N VAL A 15 -0.31 6.64 2.97
CA VAL A 15 0.05 6.13 4.30
C VAL A 15 -0.67 6.93 5.36
N PHE A 16 -1.39 6.25 6.23
CA PHE A 16 -2.02 6.85 7.39
C PHE A 16 -1.71 6.06 8.65
N ILE A 17 -0.85 6.63 9.51
CA ILE A 17 -0.35 6.00 10.74
C ILE A 17 0.27 4.62 10.42
N ASP A 18 -0.51 3.55 10.61
CA ASP A 18 -0.13 2.15 10.44
C ASP A 18 -0.71 1.52 9.17
N ASP A 19 -1.69 2.18 8.52
CA ASP A 19 -2.35 1.68 7.32
C ASP A 19 -1.64 2.18 6.07
N ILE A 20 -1.38 1.27 5.13
CA ILE A 20 -0.75 1.55 3.85
C ILE A 20 -1.72 1.11 2.77
N LEU A 21 -2.20 2.08 1.99
CA LEU A 21 -2.99 1.84 0.79
C LEU A 21 -2.07 1.91 -0.42
N VAL A 22 -2.17 0.90 -1.29
CA VAL A 22 -1.47 0.84 -2.57
C VAL A 22 -2.51 0.82 -3.67
N TYR A 23 -2.39 1.71 -4.66
CA TYR A 23 -3.32 1.81 -5.79
C TYR A 23 -2.55 1.85 -7.10
N SER A 24 -3.13 1.38 -8.20
CA SER A 24 -2.45 1.22 -9.50
C SER A 24 -3.47 1.16 -10.64
N GLY A 25 -3.06 1.50 -11.87
CA GLY A 25 -3.94 1.49 -13.03
C GLY A 25 -4.13 0.12 -13.69
N SER A 26 -3.23 -0.83 -13.42
CA SER A 26 -3.35 -2.23 -13.89
C SER A 26 -2.85 -3.24 -12.85
N THR A 27 -3.23 -4.51 -13.04
CA THR A 27 -2.79 -5.63 -12.19
C THR A 27 -1.27 -5.82 -12.24
N GLU A 28 -0.67 -5.65 -13.43
CA GLU A 28 0.78 -5.76 -13.64
C GLU A 28 1.53 -4.65 -12.89
N GLU A 29 1.03 -3.42 -13.02
CA GLU A 29 1.59 -2.28 -12.29
C GLU A 29 1.43 -2.46 -10.78
N HIS A 30 0.27 -2.94 -10.33
CA HIS A 30 0.01 -3.22 -8.93
C HIS A 30 0.96 -4.26 -8.34
N ARG A 31 1.30 -5.30 -9.11
CA ARG A 31 2.30 -6.29 -8.70
C ARG A 31 3.67 -5.65 -8.43
N GLU A 32 4.11 -4.76 -9.30
CA GLU A 32 5.40 -4.07 -9.14
C GLU A 32 5.36 -3.08 -7.98
N HIS A 33 4.27 -2.33 -7.81
CA HIS A 33 4.09 -1.44 -6.66
C HIS A 33 4.10 -2.20 -5.32
N LEU A 34 3.42 -3.34 -5.23
CA LEU A 34 3.46 -4.20 -4.05
C LEU A 34 4.89 -4.71 -3.78
N ARG A 35 5.63 -5.09 -4.82
CA ARG A 35 7.03 -5.52 -4.69
C ARG A 35 7.90 -4.43 -4.09
N ILE A 36 7.76 -3.18 -4.56
CA ILE A 36 8.49 -2.02 -4.02
C ILE A 36 8.11 -1.80 -2.55
N VAL A 37 6.82 -1.81 -2.23
CA VAL A 37 6.33 -1.57 -0.86
C VAL A 37 6.86 -2.64 0.10
N PHE A 38 6.77 -3.91 -0.26
CA PHE A 38 7.29 -5.00 0.57
C PHE A 38 8.80 -4.97 0.72
N GLN A 39 9.54 -4.60 -0.34
CA GLN A 39 10.99 -4.44 -0.26
C GLN A 39 11.38 -3.35 0.75
N VAL A 40 10.70 -2.21 0.70
CA VAL A 40 10.90 -1.09 1.62
C VAL A 40 10.56 -1.48 3.06
N LEU A 41 9.45 -2.20 3.27
CA LEU A 41 9.08 -2.72 4.60
C LEU A 41 10.16 -3.66 5.15
N LYS A 42 10.65 -4.59 4.31
CA LYS A 42 11.70 -5.54 4.68
C LYS A 42 13.02 -4.84 5.05
N GLU A 43 13.45 -3.86 4.27
CA GLU A 43 14.66 -3.07 4.54
C GLU A 43 14.58 -2.28 5.84
N LYS A 44 13.38 -1.85 6.23
CA LYS A 44 13.14 -1.13 7.49
C LYS A 44 12.74 -2.04 8.65
N GLN A 45 12.77 -3.36 8.46
CA GLN A 45 12.38 -4.36 9.47
C GLN A 45 10.96 -4.12 10.00
N LEU A 46 10.06 -3.65 9.12
CA LEU A 46 8.64 -3.48 9.40
C LEU A 46 7.88 -4.67 8.81
N PHE A 47 6.95 -5.22 9.57
CA PHE A 47 6.16 -6.38 9.16
C PHE A 47 4.68 -6.05 9.22
N THR A 48 3.96 -6.39 8.15
CA THR A 48 2.50 -6.29 8.11
C THR A 48 1.89 -7.58 8.63
N LYS A 49 0.75 -7.45 9.32
CA LYS A 49 -0.01 -8.62 9.75
C LYS A 49 -0.83 -9.13 8.57
N LEU A 50 -0.45 -10.27 7.99
CA LEU A 50 -1.13 -10.83 6.81
C LEU A 50 -2.65 -10.95 6.98
N SER A 51 -3.14 -11.29 8.17
CA SER A 51 -4.58 -11.38 8.46
C SER A 51 -5.33 -10.05 8.49
N LYS A 52 -4.63 -8.92 8.36
CA LYS A 52 -5.21 -7.58 8.19
C LYS A 52 -4.96 -7.00 6.80
N CYS A 53 -4.23 -7.71 5.93
CA CYS A 53 -3.94 -7.24 4.59
C CYS A 53 -5.02 -7.71 3.62
N GLU A 54 -5.48 -6.79 2.78
CA GLU A 54 -6.42 -7.06 1.70
C GLU A 54 -5.71 -6.78 0.37
N PHE A 55 -5.87 -7.65 -0.63
CA PHE A 55 -5.16 -7.56 -1.91
C PHE A 55 -6.11 -7.76 -3.08
N TRP A 56 -5.76 -7.15 -4.23
CA TRP A 56 -6.45 -7.34 -5.50
C TRP A 56 -7.95 -6.98 -5.45
N LEU A 57 -8.31 -5.99 -4.65
CA LEU A 57 -9.68 -5.51 -4.54
C LEU A 57 -9.91 -4.33 -5.50
N SER A 58 -11.06 -4.34 -6.18
CA SER A 58 -11.56 -3.18 -6.93
C SER A 58 -12.13 -2.09 -6.02
N GLU A 59 -12.49 -2.44 -4.79
CA GLU A 59 -12.99 -1.54 -3.76
C GLU A 59 -12.37 -1.89 -2.40
N VAL A 60 -11.92 -0.88 -1.65
CA VAL A 60 -11.33 -1.06 -0.32
C VAL A 60 -11.87 -0.03 0.66
N LYS A 61 -12.09 -0.46 1.91
CA LYS A 61 -12.41 0.46 3.00
C LYS A 61 -11.13 1.01 3.60
N PHE A 62 -10.92 2.31 3.48
CA PHE A 62 -9.74 3.00 4.00
C PHE A 62 -10.18 4.23 4.80
N LEU A 63 -9.82 4.27 6.09
CA LEU A 63 -10.14 5.37 7.01
C LEU A 63 -11.62 5.77 7.08
N GLY A 64 -12.52 4.79 7.00
CA GLY A 64 -13.97 5.03 7.02
C GLY A 64 -14.56 5.47 5.68
N HIS A 65 -13.75 5.57 4.62
CA HIS A 65 -14.18 5.81 3.25
C HIS A 65 -14.07 4.54 2.41
N VAL A 66 -14.93 4.43 1.39
CA VAL A 66 -14.80 3.39 0.35
C VAL A 66 -14.06 4.01 -0.82
N ILE A 67 -12.96 3.39 -1.23
CA ILE A 67 -12.16 3.79 -2.39
C ILE A 67 -12.38 2.72 -3.46
N SER A 68 -12.79 3.14 -4.65
CA SER A 68 -13.00 2.30 -5.82
C SER A 68 -11.98 2.61 -6.92
N ALA A 69 -11.69 1.62 -7.77
CA ALA A 69 -10.89 1.76 -8.98
C ALA A 69 -11.56 2.64 -10.05
#